data_AF-A0A9J5YYY9-F1
#
_entry.id   AF-A0A9J5YYY9-F1
#
_cell.length_a   1.000
_cell.length_b   1.000
_cell.length_c   1.000
_cell.angle_alpha   90.00
_cell.angle_beta   90.00
_cell.angle_gamma   90.00
#
_symmetry.space_group_name_H-M   'P 1'
#
loop_
_entity.id
_entity.type
_entity.pdbx_description
1 polymer ?
#
loop_
_entity_poly.entity_id
_entity_poly.type
_entity_poly.pdbx_seq_one_letter_code
_entity_poly.pdbx_strand_id
1 'polypeptide(L)'
;MFVCILGVSWVMPKSAMDLLYCWKGIGSRGTSEDRWRSIPACVWWTLWKERNSRCFEGKGINSQKIRIQCFSLLYFWCKQDMVGDTADIIDLP
;
A
#
# COMPACT_ATOMS: atom_id res chain seq x y z
N MET A 1 -10.13 -6.87 -6.49
CA MET A 1 -9.18 -7.67 -7.30
C MET A 1 -7.84 -7.96 -6.59
N PHE A 2 -7.41 -7.22 -5.56
CA PHE A 2 -6.14 -7.48 -4.84
C PHE A 2 -6.26 -8.42 -3.63
N VAL A 3 -7.39 -8.37 -2.91
CA VAL A 3 -7.68 -9.12 -1.67
C VAL A 3 -8.34 -10.49 -1.88
N CYS A 4 -8.96 -10.73 -3.05
CA CYS A 4 -9.52 -12.04 -3.39
C CYS A 4 -8.43 -13.12 -3.52
N ILE A 5 -7.20 -12.71 -3.87
CA ILE A 5 -6.02 -13.59 -3.97
C ILE A 5 -5.63 -14.13 -2.58
N LEU A 6 -6.04 -13.44 -1.51
CA LEU A 6 -5.81 -13.82 -0.11
C LEU A 6 -7.00 -14.58 0.50
N GLY A 7 -7.96 -15.04 -0.30
CA GLY A 7 -9.14 -15.77 0.18
C GLY A 7 -10.19 -14.89 0.90
N VAL A 8 -10.04 -13.56 0.83
CA VAL A 8 -10.96 -12.61 1.47
C VAL A 8 -11.99 -12.14 0.45
N SER A 9 -13.27 -12.46 0.70
CA SER A 9 -14.40 -11.91 -0.05
C SER A 9 -14.47 -10.40 0.21
N TRP A 10 -14.05 -9.61 -0.78
CA TRP A 10 -14.03 -8.17 -0.66
C TRP A 10 -15.45 -7.60 -0.80
N VAL A 11 -16.01 -7.15 0.31
CA VAL A 11 -17.15 -6.23 0.33
C VAL A 11 -16.60 -4.83 0.54
N MET A 12 -17.08 -3.83 -0.20
CA MET A 12 -16.63 -2.44 -0.01
C MET A 12 -16.92 -2.02 1.44
N PRO A 13 -15.90 -1.76 2.28
CA PRO A 13 -16.12 -1.36 3.65
C PRO A 13 -16.78 0.02 3.72
N LYS A 14 -17.54 0.26 4.79
CA LYS A 14 -18.33 1.48 4.99
C LYS A 14 -17.45 2.73 5.13
N SER A 15 -16.21 2.55 5.60
CA SER A 15 -15.20 3.59 5.73
C SER A 15 -13.80 3.10 5.36
N ALA A 16 -12.88 4.04 5.10
CA ALA A 16 -11.46 3.74 4.92
C ALA A 16 -10.81 3.15 6.19
N MET A 17 -11.37 3.43 7.37
CA MET A 17 -10.88 2.87 8.64
C MET A 17 -11.24 1.39 8.77
N ASP A 18 -12.47 1.01 8.39
CA ASP A 18 -12.89 -0.39 8.38
C ASP A 18 -12.03 -1.23 7.44
N LEU A 19 -11.62 -0.65 6.30
CA LEU A 19 -10.64 -1.27 5.41
C LEU A 19 -9.31 -1.52 6.11
N LEU A 20 -8.71 -0.49 6.71
CA LEU A 20 -7.41 -0.60 7.37
C LEU A 20 -7.45 -1.61 8.53
N TYR A 21 -8.58 -1.70 9.24
CA TYR A 21 -8.78 -2.65 10.32
C TYR A 21 -8.78 -4.11 9.81
N CYS A 22 -9.55 -4.39 8.76
CA CYS A 22 -9.54 -5.70 8.10
C CYS A 22 -8.15 -6.05 7.55
N TRP A 23 -7.45 -5.07 6.98
CA TRP A 23 -6.11 -5.26 6.43
C TRP A 23 -5.08 -5.61 7.51
N LYS A 24 -5.14 -4.94 8.67
CA LYS A 24 -4.25 -5.22 9.80
C LYS A 24 -4.40 -6.67 10.27
N GLY A 25 -5.63 -7.19 10.37
CA GLY A 25 -5.88 -8.57 10.80
C GLY A 25 -5.32 -9.65 9.87
N ILE A 26 -5.09 -9.32 8.59
CA ILE A 26 -4.55 -10.25 7.58
C ILE A 26 -3.01 -10.19 7.56
N GLY A 27 -2.43 -8.98 7.69
CA GLY A 27 -1.00 -8.74 7.53
C GLY A 27 -0.15 -8.75 8.80
N SER A 28 -0.75 -8.71 10.00
CA SER A 28 -0.03 -8.65 11.28
C SER A 28 0.51 -9.99 11.78
N ARG A 29 0.70 -10.98 10.89
CA ARG A 29 1.14 -12.34 11.26
C ARG A 29 2.59 -12.55 10.83
N GLY A 30 3.53 -11.90 11.53
CA GLY A 30 4.99 -12.15 11.40
C GLY A 30 5.85 -10.90 11.20
N THR A 31 7.15 -11.12 10.99
CA THR A 31 8.24 -10.11 10.85
C THR A 31 8.15 -9.21 9.60
N SER A 32 6.99 -9.14 8.95
CA SER A 32 6.75 -8.33 7.75
C SER A 32 5.60 -7.35 7.94
N GLU A 33 5.15 -7.14 9.19
CA GLU A 33 4.02 -6.27 9.54
C GLU A 33 4.16 -4.86 8.94
N ASP A 34 5.36 -4.28 8.97
CA ASP A 34 5.59 -2.92 8.45
C ASP A 34 5.48 -2.83 6.91
N ARG A 35 5.99 -3.83 6.19
CA ARG A 35 5.73 -4.00 4.74
C ARG A 35 4.25 -4.18 4.45
N TRP A 36 3.53 -4.94 5.28
CA TRP A 36 2.10 -5.15 5.12
C TRP A 36 1.30 -3.85 5.29
N ARG A 37 1.69 -2.95 6.20
CA ARG A 37 1.03 -1.65 6.41
C ARG A 37 1.16 -0.71 5.22
N SER A 38 2.25 -0.83 4.46
CA SER A 38 2.53 0.05 3.31
C SER A 38 1.61 -0.21 2.11
N ILE A 39 1.08 -1.43 1.95
CA ILE A 39 0.24 -1.84 0.81
C ILE A 39 -1.03 -0.98 0.64
N PRO A 40 -1.94 -0.89 1.64
CA PRO A 40 -3.17 -0.12 1.49
C PRO A 40 -2.89 1.36 1.29
N ALA A 41 -1.87 1.91 1.94
CA ALA A 41 -1.44 3.29 1.77
C ALA A 41 -0.99 3.58 0.33
N CYS A 42 -0.18 2.71 -0.26
CA CYS A 42 0.29 2.89 -1.64
C CYS A 42 -0.83 2.80 -2.67
N VAL A 43 -1.76 1.85 -2.49
CA VAL A 43 -2.95 1.72 -3.36
C VAL A 43 -3.81 2.98 -3.27
N TRP A 44 -4.12 3.42 -2.04
CA TRP A 44 -4.93 4.60 -1.80
C TRP A 44 -4.29 5.85 -2.40
N TRP A 45 -3.01 6.07 -2.13
CA TRP A 45 -2.27 7.23 -2.63
C TRP A 45 -2.20 7.27 -4.15
N THR A 46 -1.96 6.13 -4.80
CA THR A 46 -1.88 6.06 -6.26
C THR A 46 -3.25 6.34 -6.90
N LEU A 47 -4.32 5.79 -6.34
CA LEU A 47 -5.67 6.05 -6.82
C LEU A 47 -6.11 7.50 -6.59
N TRP A 48 -5.78 8.07 -5.44
CA TRP A 48 -6.07 9.47 -5.11
C TRP A 48 -5.37 10.42 -6.10
N LYS A 49 -4.06 10.23 -6.33
CA LYS A 49 -3.30 11.02 -7.32
C LYS A 49 -3.92 10.92 -8.71
N GLU A 50 -4.29 9.73 -9.14
CA GLU A 50 -4.87 9.55 -10.46
C GLU A 50 -6.25 10.22 -10.58
N ARG A 51 -7.11 10.09 -9.57
CA ARG A 51 -8.42 10.77 -9.57
C ARG A 51 -8.24 12.29 -9.60
N ASN A 52 -7.31 12.82 -8.84
CA ASN A 52 -7.03 14.25 -8.83
C ASN A 52 -6.43 14.74 -10.15
N SER A 53 -5.47 14.02 -10.73
CA SER A 53 -4.90 14.43 -12.02
C SER A 53 -5.96 14.41 -13.13
N ARG A 54 -6.87 13.44 -13.10
CA ARG A 54 -8.03 13.42 -14.01
C ARG A 54 -8.98 14.59 -13.78
N CYS A 55 -9.34 14.89 -12.54
CA CYS A 55 -10.33 15.93 -12.22
C CYS A 55 -9.77 17.35 -12.37
N PHE A 56 -8.53 17.59 -11.97
CA PHE A 56 -7.95 18.94 -11.90
C PHE A 56 -7.00 19.26 -13.06
N GLU A 57 -6.37 18.26 -13.68
CA GLU A 57 -5.43 18.47 -14.80
C GLU A 57 -5.94 17.93 -16.13
N GLY A 58 -7.06 17.19 -16.13
CA GLY A 58 -7.57 16.50 -17.32
C GLY A 58 -6.66 15.38 -17.83
N LYS A 59 -5.67 14.95 -17.02
CA LYS A 59 -4.69 13.92 -17.39
C LYS A 59 -5.05 12.59 -16.73
N GLY A 60 -5.57 11.66 -17.52
CA GLY A 60 -5.76 10.28 -17.11
C GLY A 60 -4.69 9.37 -17.69
N ILE A 61 -4.23 8.40 -16.90
CA ILE A 61 -3.34 7.33 -17.37
C ILE A 61 -4.08 6.00 -17.46
N ASN A 62 -3.61 5.10 -18.31
CA ASN A 62 -4.25 3.78 -18.44
C ASN A 62 -4.05 2.92 -17.17
N SER A 63 -4.88 1.88 -17.04
CA SER A 63 -4.87 0.98 -15.89
C SER A 63 -3.52 0.27 -15.66
N GLN A 64 -2.76 -0.02 -16.72
CA GLN A 64 -1.43 -0.62 -16.61
C GLN A 64 -0.44 0.35 -15.95
N LYS A 65 -0.45 1.61 -16.34
CA LYS A 65 0.44 2.64 -15.78
C LYS A 65 0.12 2.92 -14.31
N ILE A 66 -1.16 2.90 -13.93
CA ILE A 66 -1.58 3.01 -12.52
C ILE A 66 -1.01 1.85 -11.70
N ARG A 67 -1.09 0.61 -12.22
CA ARG A 67 -0.51 -0.57 -11.56
C ARG A 67 1.00 -0.42 -11.37
N ILE A 68 1.72 -0.01 -12.42
CA ILE A 68 3.16 0.21 -12.36
C ILE A 68 3.52 1.25 -11.30
N GLN A 69 2.83 2.41 -11.30
CA GLN A 69 3.08 3.45 -10.29
C GLN A 69 2.81 2.96 -8.86
N CYS A 70 1.77 2.15 -8.66
CA CYS A 70 1.47 1.54 -7.37
C CYS A 70 2.58 0.58 -6.93
N PHE A 71 3.08 -0.28 -7.83
CA PHE A 71 4.16 -1.21 -7.52
C PHE A 71 5.50 -0.50 -7.28
N SER A 72 5.82 0.55 -8.05
CA SER A 72 7.01 1.36 -7.81
C SER A 72 6.97 2.05 -6.45
N LEU A 73 5.82 2.59 -6.06
CA LEU A 73 5.63 3.20 -4.76
C LEU A 73 5.76 2.16 -3.63
N LEU A 74 5.14 0.99 -3.80
CA LEU A 74 5.27 -0.13 -2.86
C LEU A 74 6.73 -0.57 -2.69
N TYR A 75 7.44 -0.76 -3.79
CA TYR A 75 8.85 -1.15 -3.77
C TYR A 75 9.71 -0.12 -3.05
N PHE A 76 9.46 1.17 -3.30
CA PHE A 76 10.16 2.26 -2.62
C PHE A 76 9.98 2.21 -1.10
N TRP A 77 8.74 2.07 -0.61
CA TRP A 77 8.45 2.00 0.82
C TRP A 77 8.99 0.72 1.46
N CYS A 78 8.85 -0.43 0.79
CA CYS A 78 9.44 -1.69 1.27
C CYS A 78 10.97 -1.64 1.34
N LYS A 79 11.64 -0.84 0.50
CA LYS A 79 13.09 -0.66 0.54
C LYS A 79 13.54 0.28 1.66
N GLN A 80 12.77 1.32 1.96
CA GLN A 80 13.04 2.20 3.11
C GLN A 80 12.95 1.45 4.44
N ASP A 81 12.00 0.52 4.55
CA ASP A 81 11.85 -0.38 5.71
C ASP A 81 13.15 -1.17 6.00
N MET A 82 13.81 -1.69 4.95
CA MET A 82 15.09 -2.41 5.09
C MET A 82 16.26 -1.53 5.55
N VAL A 83 16.20 -0.21 5.30
CA VAL A 83 17.24 0.72 5.75
C VAL A 83 17.03 1.08 7.23
N GLY A 84 15.77 1.15 7.68
CA GLY A 84 15.42 1.32 9.10
C GLY A 84 15.98 0.19 9.97
N ASP A 85 15.73 -1.06 9.59
CA ASP A 85 16.24 -2.25 10.30
C ASP A 85 17.77 -2.26 10.46
N THR A 86 18.51 -1.73 9.47
CA THR A 86 19.99 -1.67 9.57
C THR A 86 20.49 -0.55 10.45
N ALA A 87 19.75 0.57 10.56
CA ALA A 87 20.15 1.68 11.42
C ALA A 87 20.05 1.29 12.90
N ASP A 88 19.02 0.54 13.27
CA ASP A 88 18.82 0.03 14.64
C ASP A 88 19.92 -0.97 15.09
N ILE A 89 20.60 -1.62 14.13
CA ILE A 89 21.71 -2.55 14.41
C ILE A 89 23.05 -1.79 14.57
N ILE A 90 23.20 -0.63 13.94
CA ILE A 90 24.45 0.16 13.95
C ILE A 90 24.58 1.01 15.24
N ASP A 91 23.47 1.23 15.96
CA ASP A 91 23.42 1.98 17.22
C ASP A 91 23.62 1.14 18.50
N LEU A 92 24.16 -0.09 18.39
CA LEU A 92 24.57 -0.89 19.56
C LEU A 92 26.01 -0.51 20.00
N PRO A 93 26.25 -0.23 21.31
CA PRO A 93 27.57 0.15 21.83
C PRO A 93 28.61 -0.97 21.79
#